data_AF-A0A9R0VBS0-F1
#
_entry.id   AF-A0A9R0VBS0-F1
#
_cell.length_a   1.000
_cell.length_b   1.000
_cell.length_c   1.000
_cell.angle_alpha   90.00
_cell.angle_beta   90.00
_cell.angle_gamma   90.00
#
_symmetry.space_group_name_H-M   'P 1'
#
loop_
_entity.id
_entity.type
_entity.pdbx_description
1 polymer ?
#
loop_
_entity_poly.entity_id
_entity_poly.type
_entity_poly.pdbx_seq_one_letter_code
_entity_poly.pdbx_strand_id
1 'polypeptide(L)'
;MKKAIPANGKIAKDAKETVQECVSEFISFITSEASDKCQREKRKTINGDDLLWAMATLGFEEYIEPLKVYLQKYREGDSKLAGKSGEVSVKKDALGPHGGASGTSAWANK
;
A
#
# COMPACT_ATOMS: atom_id res chain seq x y z
N MET A 1 -12.79 -5.55 3.71
CA MET A 1 -13.91 -5.10 4.56
C MET A 1 -14.98 -6.17 4.79
N LYS A 2 -15.59 -6.80 3.75
CA LYS A 2 -16.67 -7.81 3.96
C LYS A 2 -16.30 -9.00 4.85
N LYS A 3 -15.06 -9.46 4.82
CA LYS A 3 -14.58 -10.58 5.67
C LYS A 3 -14.54 -10.23 7.16
N ALA A 4 -14.55 -8.95 7.51
CA ALA A 4 -14.51 -8.48 8.90
C ALA A 4 -15.90 -8.23 9.50
N ILE A 5 -16.98 -8.52 8.75
CA ILE A 5 -18.36 -8.38 9.23
C ILE A 5 -19.10 -9.73 9.13
N PRO A 6 -20.19 -9.92 9.89
CA PRO A 6 -21.01 -11.12 9.80
C PRO A 6 -21.51 -11.38 8.37
N ALA A 7 -21.79 -12.65 8.04
CA ALA A 7 -22.14 -13.08 6.69
C ALA A 7 -23.36 -12.33 6.09
N ASN A 8 -24.33 -11.97 6.93
CA ASN A 8 -25.53 -11.21 6.57
C ASN A 8 -25.38 -9.68 6.75
N GLY A 9 -24.21 -9.22 7.20
CA GLY A 9 -23.92 -7.81 7.42
C GLY A 9 -23.90 -7.02 6.11
N LYS A 10 -24.47 -5.81 6.14
CA LYS A 10 -24.46 -4.87 5.02
C LYS A 10 -23.60 -3.66 5.39
N ILE A 11 -22.86 -3.14 4.41
CA ILE A 11 -22.08 -1.91 4.54
C ILE A 11 -22.71 -0.89 3.62
N ALA A 12 -23.10 0.27 4.17
CA ALA A 12 -23.59 1.41 3.40
C ALA A 12 -22.57 1.83 2.34
N LYS A 13 -23.04 2.44 1.24
CA LYS A 13 -22.16 2.91 0.17
C LYS A 13 -21.17 3.96 0.71
N ASP A 14 -21.69 4.97 1.38
CA ASP A 14 -20.91 6.08 1.92
C ASP A 14 -19.84 5.60 2.91
N ALA A 15 -20.17 4.63 3.77
CA ALA A 15 -19.21 4.02 4.68
C ALA A 15 -18.05 3.31 3.96
N LYS A 16 -18.27 2.75 2.76
CA LYS A 16 -17.18 2.17 1.96
C LYS A 16 -16.30 3.27 1.38
N GLU A 17 -16.91 4.34 0.88
CA GLU A 17 -16.19 5.47 0.27
C GLU A 17 -15.31 6.16 1.32
N THR A 18 -15.85 6.46 2.50
CA THR A 18 -15.08 7.02 3.62
C THR A 18 -13.90 6.12 4.00
N VAL A 19 -14.08 4.80 4.10
CA VAL A 19 -12.95 3.91 4.43
C VAL A 19 -11.91 3.85 3.30
N GLN A 20 -12.30 4.00 2.03
CA GLN A 20 -11.32 4.11 0.93
C GLN A 20 -10.48 5.40 1.03
N GLU A 21 -11.11 6.51 1.40
CA GLU A 21 -10.41 7.78 1.67
C GLU A 21 -9.46 7.61 2.85
N CYS A 22 -9.94 7.07 3.98
CA CYS A 22 -9.10 6.80 5.15
C CYS A 22 -7.92 5.87 4.84
N VAL A 23 -8.09 4.85 3.98
CA VAL A 23 -7.00 3.96 3.61
C VAL A 23 -5.95 4.68 2.76
N SER A 24 -6.37 5.62 1.91
CA SER A 24 -5.46 6.43 1.10
C SER A 24 -4.63 7.37 1.99
N GLU A 25 -5.28 7.98 2.98
CA GLU A 25 -4.61 8.79 4.01
C GLU A 25 -3.69 7.93 4.87
N PHE A 26 -4.10 6.73 5.28
CA PHE A 26 -3.28 5.82 6.06
C PHE A 26 -1.98 5.46 5.34
N ILE A 27 -2.04 5.10 4.05
CA ILE A 27 -0.85 4.83 3.24
C ILE A 27 0.07 6.06 3.22
N SER A 28 -0.50 7.24 2.97
CA SER A 28 0.26 8.48 2.92
C SER A 28 0.91 8.80 4.27
N PHE A 29 0.18 8.62 5.37
CA PHE A 29 0.64 8.89 6.73
C PHE A 29 1.83 8.00 7.11
N ILE A 30 1.70 6.68 6.96
CA ILE A 30 2.80 5.74 7.26
C ILE A 30 4.02 6.03 6.36
N THR A 31 3.79 6.27 5.07
CA THR A 31 4.87 6.50 4.11
C THR A 31 5.63 7.79 4.40
N SER A 32 4.94 8.85 4.83
CA SER A 32 5.57 10.10 5.24
C SER A 32 6.47 9.92 6.46
N GLU A 33 6.01 9.22 7.51
CA GLU A 33 6.82 8.95 8.70
C GLU A 33 8.07 8.09 8.38
N ALA A 34 7.91 7.09 7.51
CA ALA A 34 9.03 6.27 7.03
C ALA A 34 10.01 7.08 6.16
N SER A 35 9.48 7.98 5.32
CA SER A 35 10.28 8.91 4.51
C SER A 35 11.13 9.80 5.42
N ASP A 36 10.53 10.38 6.46
CA ASP A 36 11.24 11.26 7.39
C ASP A 36 12.40 10.53 8.07
N LYS A 37 12.20 9.28 8.51
CA LYS A 37 13.30 8.45 9.02
C LYS A 37 14.38 8.22 7.96
N CYS A 38 14.00 7.78 6.77
CA CYS A 38 14.93 7.51 5.67
C CYS A 38 15.79 8.75 5.35
N GLN A 39 15.17 9.93 5.31
CA GLN A 39 15.84 11.20 5.07
C GLN A 39 16.77 11.60 6.22
N ARG A 40 16.36 11.43 7.49
CA ARG A 40 17.24 11.65 8.66
C ARG A 40 18.49 10.78 8.61
N GLU A 41 18.37 9.57 8.08
CA GLU A 41 19.50 8.64 7.85
C GLU A 41 20.28 8.92 6.54
N LYS A 42 20.01 10.04 5.88
CA LYS A 42 20.66 10.47 4.62
C LYS A 42 20.47 9.49 3.46
N ARG A 43 19.40 8.70 3.48
CA ARG A 43 19.01 7.80 2.38
C ARG A 43 17.93 8.45 1.53
N LYS A 44 17.92 8.10 0.23
CA LYS A 44 16.91 8.55 -0.75
C LYS A 44 15.86 7.48 -1.08
N THR A 45 16.05 6.27 -0.56
CA THR A 45 15.22 5.11 -0.86
C THR A 45 14.73 4.52 0.45
N ILE A 46 13.41 4.57 0.63
CA ILE A 46 12.70 3.95 1.75
C ILE A 46 12.81 2.43 1.60
N ASN A 47 13.09 1.72 2.69
CA ASN A 47 13.12 0.27 2.71
C ASN A 47 12.08 -0.32 3.68
N GLY A 48 11.98 -1.66 3.73
CA GLY A 48 11.01 -2.33 4.61
C GLY A 48 11.24 -2.08 6.10
N ASP A 49 12.48 -1.86 6.52
CA ASP A 49 12.82 -1.60 7.94
C ASP A 49 12.41 -0.17 8.37
N ASP A 50 12.28 0.76 7.43
CA ASP A 50 11.70 2.09 7.67
C ASP A 50 10.20 2.01 7.91
N LEU A 51 9.49 1.19 7.13
CA LEU A 51 8.05 0.96 7.33
C LEU A 51 7.77 0.28 8.67
N LEU A 52 8.58 -0.72 9.04
CA LEU A 52 8.46 -1.37 10.35
C LEU A 52 8.69 -0.37 11.49
N TRP A 53 9.67 0.52 11.35
CA TRP A 53 9.89 1.57 12.35
C TRP A 53 8.71 2.54 12.42
N ALA A 54 8.20 3.02 11.28
CA ALA A 54 7.08 3.95 11.22
C ALA A 54 5.82 3.36 11.86
N MET A 55 5.51 2.09 11.58
CA MET A 55 4.39 1.39 12.21
C MET A 55 4.50 1.35 13.74
N ALA A 56 5.71 1.11 14.27
CA ALA A 56 5.93 1.10 15.72
C ALA A 56 5.80 2.51 16.32
N THR A 57 6.41 3.51 15.69
CA THR A 57 6.36 4.91 16.16
C THR A 57 4.94 5.46 16.19
N LEU A 58 4.09 5.05 15.24
CA LEU A 58 2.73 5.54 15.10
C LEU A 58 1.69 4.74 15.91
N GLY A 59 2.12 3.74 16.70
CA GLY A 59 1.24 2.96 17.58
C GLY A 59 0.50 1.81 16.89
N PHE A 60 1.07 1.26 15.81
CA PHE A 60 0.55 0.09 15.07
C PHE A 60 1.38 -1.17 15.37
N GLU A 61 1.78 -1.39 16.62
CA GLU A 61 2.70 -2.46 17.03
C GLU A 61 2.17 -3.87 16.71
N GLU A 62 0.84 -4.06 16.76
CA GLU A 62 0.18 -5.32 16.42
C GLU A 62 0.43 -5.75 14.96
N TYR A 63 0.81 -4.83 14.08
CA TYR A 63 1.14 -5.13 12.68
C TYR A 63 2.61 -5.54 12.48
N ILE A 64 3.49 -5.28 13.44
CA ILE A 64 4.95 -5.45 13.28
C ILE A 64 5.33 -6.89 13.03
N GLU A 65 4.84 -7.81 13.85
CA GLU A 65 5.23 -9.23 13.74
C GLU A 65 4.73 -9.86 12.43
N PRO A 66 3.45 -9.67 12.02
CA PRO A 66 3.00 -10.09 10.70
C PRO A 66 3.82 -9.49 9.54
N LEU A 67 4.18 -8.21 9.63
CA LEU A 67 4.94 -7.52 8.58
C LEU A 67 6.40 -7.98 8.49
N LYS A 68 7.04 -8.33 9.60
CA LYS A 68 8.38 -8.94 9.61
C LYS A 68 8.40 -10.27 8.87
N VAL A 69 7.42 -11.14 9.15
CA VAL A 69 7.27 -12.42 8.46
C VAL A 69 7.05 -12.20 6.96
N TYR A 70 6.23 -11.22 6.59
CA TYR A 70 6.02 -10.86 5.18
C TYR A 70 7.31 -10.36 4.52
N LEU A 71 8.04 -9.44 5.15
CA LEU A 71 9.28 -8.86 4.64
C LEU A 71 10.36 -9.93 4.44
N GLN A 72 10.47 -10.88 5.37
CA GLN A 72 11.37 -12.03 5.23
C GLN A 72 11.01 -12.88 4.01
N LYS A 73 9.75 -13.29 3.89
CA LYS A 73 9.28 -14.08 2.72
C LYS A 73 9.46 -13.34 1.40
N TYR A 74 9.25 -12.02 1.40
CA TYR A 74 9.47 -11.17 0.24
C TYR A 74 10.95 -11.19 -0.20
N ARG A 75 11.89 -11.04 0.75
CA ARG A 75 13.34 -11.13 0.50
C ARG A 75 13.77 -12.52 -0.01
N GLU A 76 13.18 -13.59 0.55
CA GLU A 76 13.41 -14.97 0.09
C GLU A 76 12.83 -15.20 -1.32
N GLY A 77 11.69 -14.58 -1.64
CA GLY A 77 10.99 -14.69 -2.93
C GLY A 77 11.62 -13.87 -4.07
N ASP A 78 12.19 -12.70 -3.77
CA ASP A 78 12.90 -11.86 -4.76
C ASP A 78 14.16 -12.53 -5.30
N SER A 79 14.69 -13.52 -4.60
CA SER A 79 15.75 -14.42 -5.11
C SER A 79 15.29 -15.24 -6.34
N LYS A 80 13.97 -15.35 -6.59
CA LYS A 80 13.37 -16.09 -7.71
C LYS A 80 12.56 -15.22 -8.68
N LEU A 81 12.19 -14.00 -8.28
CA LEU A 81 11.29 -13.10 -9.03
C LEU A 81 11.99 -11.99 -9.81
N ALA A 82 13.31 -11.79 -9.66
CA ALA A 82 14.08 -10.82 -10.46
C ALA A 82 14.04 -11.05 -11.99
N GLY A 83 13.42 -12.14 -12.48
CA GLY A 83 13.26 -12.44 -13.91
C GLY A 83 11.85 -12.21 -14.50
N LYS A 84 10.83 -11.82 -13.71
CA LYS A 84 9.45 -11.64 -14.24
C LYS A 84 8.68 -10.54 -13.50
N SER A 85 9.05 -9.29 -13.71
CA SER A 85 8.13 -8.16 -13.55
C SER A 85 7.21 -8.10 -14.77
N GLY A 86 6.29 -9.07 -14.85
CA GLY A 86 5.20 -9.11 -15.80
C GLY A 86 4.06 -8.22 -15.34
N GLU A 87 3.73 -7.24 -16.16
CA GLU A 87 2.45 -6.55 -16.31
C GLU A 87 1.29 -7.13 -15.47
N VAL A 88 0.86 -6.42 -14.43
CA VAL A 88 -0.46 -6.62 -13.84
C VAL A 88 -1.49 -6.00 -14.78
N SER A 89 -1.93 -6.79 -15.76
CA SER A 89 -3.04 -6.46 -16.65
C SER A 89 -4.35 -6.51 -15.84
N VAL A 90 -4.81 -5.33 -15.41
CA VAL A 90 -6.12 -5.17 -14.76
C VAL A 90 -7.21 -5.37 -15.80
N LYS A 91 -7.88 -6.53 -15.78
CA LYS A 91 -9.08 -6.78 -16.59
C LYS A 91 -10.18 -5.82 -16.15
N LYS A 92 -10.47 -4.84 -17.01
CA LYS A 92 -11.56 -3.87 -16.89
C LYS A 92 -12.79 -4.43 -17.60
N ASP A 93 -13.69 -5.06 -16.86
CA ASP A 93 -15.02 -5.38 -17.38
C ASP A 93 -15.97 -4.17 -17.20
N ALA A 94 -16.19 -3.53 -18.35
CA ALA A 94 -17.37 -2.81 -18.85
C ALA A 94 -18.03 -1.70 -18.00
N LEU A 95 -17.94 -0.46 -18.52
CA LEU A 95 -19.06 0.46 -18.77
C LEU A 95 -18.60 1.64 -19.66
N GLY A 96 -19.09 1.69 -20.92
CA GLY A 96 -19.28 2.89 -21.76
C GLY A 96 -18.09 3.51 -22.51
N PRO A 97 -18.20 3.81 -23.83
CA PRO A 97 -17.11 4.40 -24.62
C PRO A 97 -17.20 5.93 -24.64
N HIS A 98 -16.12 6.63 -24.26
CA HIS A 98 -15.75 7.89 -24.91
C HIS A 98 -14.33 8.33 -24.53
N GLY A 99 -13.44 8.25 -25.53
CA GLY A 99 -12.39 9.23 -25.88
C GLY A 99 -11.36 9.71 -24.86
N GLY A 100 -10.09 9.38 -25.13
CA GLY A 100 -9.03 10.39 -25.19
C GLY A 100 -7.89 10.33 -24.15
N ALA A 101 -6.71 9.91 -24.65
CA ALA A 101 -5.36 10.34 -24.29
C ALA A 101 -4.77 10.04 -22.89
N SER A 102 -3.91 9.02 -22.88
CA SER A 102 -2.52 9.01 -22.35
C SER A 102 -2.08 10.06 -21.31
N GLY A 103 -1.55 9.56 -20.18
CA GLY A 103 -0.70 10.34 -19.27
C GLY A 103 -0.21 9.51 -18.09
N THR A 104 0.97 8.94 -18.22
CA THR A 104 1.70 8.15 -17.21
C THR A 104 2.21 9.00 -16.04
N SER A 105 2.30 8.35 -14.87
CA SER A 105 3.27 8.58 -13.77
C SER A 105 3.40 10.00 -13.18
N ALA A 106 2.84 10.20 -11.99
CA ALA A 106 3.28 11.26 -11.08
C ALA A 106 2.94 10.91 -9.62
N TRP A 107 3.72 10.03 -9.00
CA TRP A 107 3.86 10.03 -7.54
C TRP A 107 5.34 9.99 -7.18
N ALA A 108 6.01 11.09 -7.49
CA ALA A 108 7.29 11.43 -6.92
C ALA A 108 7.39 12.95 -6.91
N ASN A 109 7.62 13.51 -5.73
CA ASN A 109 7.85 14.91 -5.40
C ASN A 109 6.62 15.81 -5.21
N LYS A 110 6.16 15.86 -3.96
CA LYS A 110 6.10 17.14 -3.25
C LYS A 110 6.51 16.97 -1.81
#